data_AF-A0A553F1Y0-F1
#
_entry.id   AF-A0A553F1Y0-F1
#
_cell.length_a   1.000
_cell.length_b   1.000
_cell.length_c   1.000
_cell.angle_alpha   90.00
_cell.angle_beta   90.00
_cell.angle_gamma   90.00
#
_symmetry.space_group_name_H-M   'P 1'
#
loop_
_entity.id
_entity.type
_entity.pdbx_description
1 polymer ?
#
loop_
_entity_poly.entity_id
_entity_poly.type
_entity_poly.pdbx_seq_one_letter_code
_entity_poly.pdbx_strand_id
1 'polypeptide(L)'
;MMRALVITTFLLFFLSNLAGQSKLTRSFKSIKDVVKLDTRADIDSVVQIGLFSAPKASSYSVVSTSVKKGIYELSEKGQKAFIEAANSKVADEKKLVETLGKTIVSIPSPKPFHVEKTKFIKKLEIDVRDMLRGTKRVGRIEELYIKLKLDDTSNITFLGFNNIATKYEVVDFGKIGLTRSQNFTINAGLEVAGTGSTSNTTTSTAAKKTVIDGDTVDISDGVTGVGTTGSSNTSNLGASYALGRTITEERDVKRRRIVLKGTINKYEAIIYQEGAPSVNLNDKISIELLFETVNNESEFILNFSGLYNSDGTVRKGADTIQYKISYGYLTTPTQKVDSISLEYEFIYREVANNKGKKSLGEWDDEVVFLKTTNRDSTRTKYKFISKGELKADSWRIKDGSSNYLYAKYFGRTYQLKFTSLKDATSFLMWLYQTQYTSFNGTRLLKGTRKSTASPLVPSDIPNFIVKKE
;
A
#
# COMPACT_ATOMS: atom_id res chain seq x y z
N MET A 1 -13.15 -16.90 -65.61
CA MET A 1 -11.67 -16.87 -65.71
C MET A 1 -11.04 -15.54 -65.28
N MET A 2 -11.71 -14.38 -65.39
CA MET A 2 -11.12 -13.06 -65.03
C MET A 2 -10.95 -12.75 -63.53
N ARG A 3 -11.58 -13.51 -62.61
CA ARG A 3 -11.46 -13.28 -61.15
C ARG A 3 -10.25 -13.95 -60.49
N ALA A 4 -9.65 -14.95 -61.13
CA ALA A 4 -8.46 -15.62 -60.60
C ALA A 4 -7.18 -14.83 -60.86
N LEU A 5 -7.14 -13.99 -61.91
CA LEU A 5 -5.93 -13.24 -62.28
C LEU A 5 -5.67 -12.05 -61.32
N VAL A 6 -6.71 -11.37 -60.84
CA VAL A 6 -6.59 -10.19 -59.98
C VAL A 6 -6.09 -10.53 -58.57
N ILE A 7 -6.42 -11.72 -58.05
CA ILE A 7 -6.00 -12.17 -56.72
C ILE A 7 -4.52 -12.58 -56.72
N THR A 8 -4.03 -13.19 -57.80
CA THR A 8 -2.63 -13.62 -57.91
C THR A 8 -1.67 -12.44 -58.08
N THR A 9 -2.08 -11.37 -58.78
CA THR A 9 -1.25 -10.16 -58.92
C THR A 9 -1.17 -9.34 -57.63
N PHE A 10 -2.24 -9.35 -56.81
CA PHE A 10 -2.22 -8.67 -55.50
C PHE A 10 -1.36 -9.40 -54.46
N LEU A 11 -1.30 -10.74 -54.52
CA LEU A 11 -0.47 -11.54 -53.61
C LEU A 11 1.03 -11.43 -53.93
N LEU A 12 1.41 -11.36 -55.22
CA LEU A 12 2.79 -11.17 -55.65
C LEU A 12 3.35 -9.77 -55.35
N PHE A 13 2.50 -8.73 -55.33
CA PHE A 13 2.90 -7.37 -54.96
C PHE A 13 3.13 -7.20 -53.43
N PHE A 14 2.48 -8.04 -52.62
CA PHE A 14 2.73 -8.09 -51.17
C PHE A 14 4.01 -8.87 -50.82
N LEU A 15 4.35 -9.91 -51.60
CA LEU A 15 5.54 -10.73 -51.35
C LEU A 15 6.84 -10.07 -51.84
N SER A 16 6.83 -9.26 -52.90
CA SER A 16 8.02 -8.57 -53.40
C SER A 16 8.47 -7.39 -52.53
N ASN A 17 7.59 -6.83 -51.68
CA ASN A 17 7.94 -5.78 -50.71
C ASN A 17 8.64 -6.31 -49.44
N LEU A 18 8.79 -7.63 -49.27
CA LEU A 18 9.58 -8.21 -48.17
C LEU A 18 11.06 -8.44 -48.54
N ALA A 19 11.43 -8.46 -49.82
CA ALA A 19 12.79 -8.84 -50.25
C ALA A 19 13.81 -7.68 -50.26
N GLY A 20 13.37 -6.44 -50.03
CA GLY A 20 14.21 -5.24 -50.13
C GLY A 20 14.33 -4.43 -48.84
N GLN A 21 13.82 -4.90 -47.70
CA GLN A 21 14.07 -4.19 -46.44
C GLN A 21 15.52 -4.43 -46.02
N SER A 22 16.35 -3.40 -46.23
CA SER A 22 17.62 -3.22 -45.53
C SER A 22 17.43 -3.70 -44.11
N LYS A 23 18.21 -4.69 -43.68
CA LYS A 23 18.23 -5.20 -42.31
C LYS A 23 18.27 -4.01 -41.37
N LEU A 24 17.11 -3.61 -40.84
CA LEU A 24 17.02 -2.83 -39.62
C LEU A 24 17.58 -3.79 -38.58
N THR A 25 18.89 -3.72 -38.36
CA THR A 25 19.57 -4.30 -37.22
C THR A 25 18.97 -3.62 -35.99
N ARG A 26 17.78 -4.09 -35.60
CA ARG A 26 17.28 -3.92 -34.25
C ARG A 26 18.32 -4.61 -33.38
N SER A 27 19.15 -3.81 -32.72
CA SER A 27 19.96 -4.25 -31.60
C SER A 27 19.01 -4.65 -30.48
N PHE A 28 18.48 -5.87 -30.57
CA PHE A 28 17.85 -6.50 -29.42
C PHE A 28 18.97 -6.79 -28.43
N LYS A 29 18.81 -6.34 -27.17
CA LYS A 29 19.65 -6.81 -26.07
C LYS A 29 19.61 -8.33 -26.09
N SER A 30 20.76 -8.97 -26.28
CA SER A 30 20.85 -10.42 -26.15
C SER A 30 20.63 -10.77 -24.68
N ILE A 31 19.46 -11.34 -24.38
CA ILE A 31 19.20 -11.96 -23.08
C ILE A 31 20.03 -13.23 -23.09
N LYS A 32 21.14 -13.20 -22.36
CA LYS A 32 22.15 -14.26 -22.49
C LYS A 32 21.91 -15.40 -21.51
N ASP A 33 21.44 -15.09 -20.30
CA ASP A 33 21.27 -16.13 -19.28
C ASP A 33 20.32 -15.75 -18.14
N VAL A 34 19.68 -16.77 -17.56
CA VAL A 34 18.89 -16.69 -16.33
C VAL A 34 19.52 -17.62 -15.31
N VAL A 35 20.25 -17.05 -14.37
CA VAL A 35 20.91 -17.78 -13.28
C VAL A 35 19.92 -17.97 -12.14
N LYS A 36 19.72 -19.21 -11.74
CA LYS A 36 18.85 -19.57 -10.62
C LYS A 36 19.65 -19.56 -9.32
N LEU A 37 19.07 -18.95 -8.28
CA LEU A 37 19.62 -18.91 -6.93
C LEU A 37 18.73 -19.76 -6.02
N ASP A 38 19.24 -20.92 -5.61
CA ASP A 38 18.48 -21.92 -4.85
C ASP A 38 18.84 -21.94 -3.36
N THR A 39 20.07 -21.58 -2.99
CA THR A 39 20.53 -21.60 -1.59
C THR A 39 20.42 -20.23 -0.92
N ARG A 40 20.18 -20.23 0.39
CA ARG A 40 20.14 -18.98 1.19
C ARG A 40 21.44 -18.17 1.05
N ALA A 41 22.59 -18.84 1.03
CA ALA A 41 23.89 -18.18 0.91
C ALA A 41 24.05 -17.46 -0.44
N ASP A 42 23.66 -18.10 -1.54
CA ASP A 42 23.72 -17.48 -2.87
C ASP A 42 22.75 -16.29 -2.97
N ILE A 43 21.55 -16.44 -2.41
CA ILE A 43 20.54 -15.38 -2.36
C ILE A 43 21.04 -14.18 -1.54
N ASP A 44 21.53 -14.41 -0.32
CA ASP A 44 22.01 -13.36 0.59
C ASP A 44 23.29 -12.68 0.09
N SER A 45 24.00 -13.29 -0.86
CA SER A 45 25.14 -12.66 -1.55
C SER A 45 24.69 -11.57 -2.55
N VAL A 46 23.43 -11.58 -2.97
CA VAL A 46 22.86 -10.64 -3.95
C VAL A 46 21.86 -9.68 -3.30
N VAL A 47 20.86 -10.20 -2.60
CA VAL A 47 19.80 -9.41 -1.96
C VAL A 47 19.52 -9.91 -0.55
N GLN A 48 19.57 -8.99 0.42
CA GLN A 48 19.16 -9.25 1.79
C GLN A 48 17.88 -8.50 2.11
N ILE A 49 16.88 -9.22 2.62
CA ILE A 49 15.61 -8.64 3.07
C ILE A 49 15.36 -9.04 4.50
N GLY A 50 15.08 -8.05 5.34
CA GLY A 50 14.81 -8.25 6.75
C GLY A 50 13.64 -7.43 7.26
N LEU A 51 12.94 -7.95 8.27
CA LEU A 51 11.94 -7.19 9.00
C LEU A 51 12.65 -6.38 10.11
N PHE A 52 12.69 -5.06 9.98
CA PHE A 52 13.24 -4.16 10.97
C PHE A 52 12.16 -3.67 11.95
N SER A 53 12.60 -3.41 13.18
CA SER A 53 11.87 -2.83 14.32
C SER A 53 10.40 -2.51 14.05
N ALA A 54 9.51 -3.36 14.56
CA ALA A 54 8.07 -3.15 14.46
C ALA A 54 7.60 -2.37 15.71
N PRO A 55 7.26 -1.07 15.64
CA PRO A 55 6.75 -0.32 16.79
C PRO A 55 5.55 -1.02 17.40
N LYS A 56 5.33 -0.85 18.71
CA LYS A 56 4.22 -1.53 19.42
C LYS A 56 2.88 -1.31 18.70
N ALA A 57 2.08 -2.36 18.64
CA ALA A 57 0.75 -2.35 18.06
C ALA A 57 -0.07 -1.24 18.71
N SER A 58 -0.76 -0.48 17.88
CA SER A 58 -1.73 0.52 18.32
C SER A 58 -3.12 -0.09 18.21
N SER A 59 -3.95 0.09 19.24
CA SER A 59 -5.35 -0.33 19.18
C SER A 59 -6.03 0.32 17.99
N TYR A 60 -6.77 -0.47 17.22
CA TYR A 60 -7.59 0.05 16.14
C TYR A 60 -8.91 0.52 16.75
N SER A 61 -8.97 1.79 17.11
CA SER A 61 -10.23 2.41 17.51
C SER A 61 -11.00 2.74 16.25
N VAL A 62 -11.95 1.87 15.86
CA VAL A 62 -13.10 2.37 15.12
C VAL A 62 -13.76 3.35 16.07
N VAL A 63 -13.53 4.64 15.88
CA VAL A 63 -14.37 5.65 16.51
C VAL A 63 -15.76 5.28 16.01
N SER A 64 -16.56 4.67 16.88
CA SER A 64 -17.97 4.45 16.63
C SER A 64 -18.57 5.85 16.64
N THR A 65 -18.41 6.57 15.54
CA THR A 65 -19.19 7.76 15.26
C THR A 65 -20.62 7.29 15.46
N SER A 66 -21.29 7.82 16.48
CA SER A 66 -22.68 7.50 16.77
C SER A 66 -23.41 7.55 15.44
N VAL A 67 -23.81 6.39 14.91
CA VAL A 67 -24.40 6.33 13.58
C VAL A 67 -25.67 7.14 13.70
N LYS A 68 -25.68 8.32 13.07
CA LYS A 68 -26.86 9.18 13.01
C LYS A 68 -27.86 8.43 12.15
N LYS A 69 -28.82 7.78 12.79
CA LYS A 69 -29.82 7.00 12.08
C LYS A 69 -30.98 7.90 11.68
N GLY A 70 -31.36 7.86 10.41
CA GLY A 70 -32.64 8.42 9.98
C GLY A 70 -33.81 7.60 10.52
N ILE A 71 -35.02 8.18 10.55
CA ILE A 71 -36.23 7.44 10.92
C ILE A 71 -36.43 6.18 10.05
N TYR A 72 -36.09 6.26 8.76
CA TYR A 72 -36.19 5.15 7.81
C TYR A 72 -35.26 3.96 8.10
N GLU A 73 -34.23 4.17 8.93
CA GLU A 73 -33.31 3.11 9.35
C GLU A 73 -33.78 2.39 10.62
N LEU A 74 -34.91 2.80 11.21
CA LEU A 74 -35.57 2.06 12.28
C LEU A 74 -36.37 0.88 11.70
N SER A 75 -36.62 -0.15 12.51
CA SER A 75 -37.60 -1.18 12.18
C SER A 75 -39.01 -0.57 12.08
N GLU A 76 -39.93 -1.20 11.34
CA GLU A 76 -41.31 -0.71 11.19
C GLU A 76 -41.99 -0.39 12.53
N LYS A 77 -41.81 -1.26 13.53
CA LYS A 77 -42.31 -1.04 14.90
C LYS A 77 -41.66 0.19 15.56
N GLY A 78 -40.37 0.42 15.31
CA GLY A 78 -39.65 1.60 15.80
C GLY A 78 -40.07 2.89 15.09
N GLN A 79 -40.30 2.84 13.78
CA GLN A 79 -40.83 3.95 12.99
C GLN A 79 -42.20 4.38 13.50
N LYS A 80 -43.13 3.42 13.64
CA LYS A 80 -44.47 3.66 14.17
C LYS A 80 -44.44 4.30 15.56
N ALA A 81 -43.68 3.72 16.49
CA ALA A 81 -43.55 4.26 17.85
C ALA A 81 -42.94 5.67 17.88
N PHE A 82 -41.98 5.96 16.99
CA PHE A 82 -41.39 7.29 16.88
C PHE A 82 -42.39 8.31 16.33
N ILE A 83 -43.15 7.97 15.29
CA ILE A 83 -44.18 8.83 14.70
C ILE A 83 -45.27 9.15 15.73
N GLU A 84 -45.76 8.16 16.46
CA GLU A 84 -46.75 8.34 17.53
C GLU A 84 -46.20 9.25 18.66
N ALA A 85 -44.94 9.05 19.05
CA ALA A 85 -44.28 9.87 20.06
C ALA A 85 -44.00 11.31 19.59
N ALA A 86 -43.76 11.53 18.29
CA ALA A 86 -43.57 12.85 17.72
C ALA A 86 -44.90 13.60 17.58
N ASN A 87 -45.93 12.91 17.09
CA ASN A 87 -47.28 13.45 16.91
C ASN A 87 -47.93 13.86 18.24
N SER A 88 -47.69 13.09 19.31
CA SER A 88 -48.20 13.43 20.66
C SER A 88 -47.55 14.67 21.29
N LYS A 89 -46.40 15.13 20.77
CA LYS A 89 -45.64 16.27 21.34
C LYS A 89 -45.74 17.55 20.51
N VAL A 90 -46.24 17.47 19.29
CA VAL A 90 -46.21 18.57 18.34
C VAL A 90 -47.58 18.70 17.67
N ALA A 91 -48.30 19.77 17.98
CA ALA A 91 -49.63 20.06 17.40
C ALA A 91 -49.55 20.67 15.99
N ASP A 92 -48.39 21.19 15.59
CA ASP A 92 -48.17 21.85 14.29
C ASP A 92 -47.55 20.85 13.29
N GLU A 93 -48.26 20.61 12.20
CA GLU A 93 -47.88 19.67 11.13
C GLU A 93 -46.50 20.00 10.53
N LYS A 94 -46.16 21.29 10.41
CA LYS A 94 -44.85 21.70 9.86
C LYS A 94 -43.70 21.32 10.79
N LYS A 95 -43.91 21.46 12.11
CA LYS A 95 -42.94 21.06 13.13
C LYS A 95 -42.85 19.54 13.28
N LEU A 96 -43.93 18.81 13.00
CA LEU A 96 -43.92 17.35 12.97
C LEU A 96 -43.00 16.85 11.85
N VAL A 97 -43.17 17.36 10.62
CA VAL A 97 -42.31 17.02 9.48
C VAL A 97 -40.83 17.35 9.76
N GLU A 98 -40.55 18.51 10.35
CA GLU A 98 -39.19 18.89 10.75
C GLU A 98 -38.61 17.92 11.81
N THR A 99 -39.45 17.46 12.75
CA THR A 99 -39.05 16.50 13.79
C THR A 99 -38.77 15.10 13.21
N LEU A 100 -39.55 14.66 12.22
CA LEU A 100 -39.33 13.40 11.51
C LEU A 100 -38.05 13.43 10.66
N GLY A 101 -37.63 14.61 10.17
CA GLY A 101 -36.39 14.81 9.43
C GLY A 101 -35.12 14.89 10.29
N LYS A 102 -35.24 15.02 11.61
CA LYS A 102 -34.08 15.05 12.52
C LYS A 102 -33.49 13.66 12.65
N THR A 103 -32.17 13.55 12.47
CA THR A 103 -31.45 12.30 12.73
C THR A 103 -31.63 11.89 14.18
N ILE A 104 -32.08 10.66 14.40
CA ILE A 104 -32.27 10.10 15.71
C ILE A 104 -30.89 9.76 16.25
N VAL A 105 -30.40 10.58 17.18
CA VAL A 105 -29.28 10.18 18.02
C VAL A 105 -29.82 9.05 18.85
N SER A 106 -29.46 7.81 18.50
CA SER A 106 -29.93 6.65 19.25
C SER A 106 -29.58 6.86 20.71
N ILE A 107 -30.61 7.02 21.57
CA ILE A 107 -30.41 6.93 23.00
C ILE A 107 -29.95 5.48 23.19
N PRO A 108 -28.70 5.25 23.64
CA PRO A 108 -28.24 3.90 23.80
C PRO A 108 -29.18 3.24 24.80
N SER A 109 -29.99 2.29 24.32
CA SER A 109 -30.53 1.23 25.15
C SER A 109 -29.38 0.76 26.05
N PRO A 110 -29.59 0.45 27.34
CA PRO A 110 -28.56 -0.06 28.24
C PRO A 110 -28.14 -1.47 27.81
N LYS A 111 -27.74 -1.65 26.54
CA LYS A 111 -26.92 -2.73 26.09
C LYS A 111 -25.58 -2.59 26.82
N PRO A 112 -24.97 -3.71 27.22
CA PRO A 112 -23.60 -3.68 27.68
C PRO A 112 -22.74 -2.91 26.68
N PHE A 113 -21.92 -1.97 27.14
CA PHE A 113 -20.98 -1.32 26.23
C PHE A 113 -19.87 -2.33 25.94
N HIS A 114 -19.69 -2.70 24.68
CA HIS A 114 -18.64 -3.64 24.29
C HIS A 114 -17.40 -2.83 23.95
N VAL A 115 -16.30 -3.02 24.70
CA VAL A 115 -15.00 -2.47 24.31
C VAL A 115 -14.24 -3.58 23.63
N GLU A 116 -14.34 -3.60 22.31
CA GLU A 116 -13.65 -4.58 21.49
C GLU A 116 -12.22 -4.09 21.20
N LYS A 117 -11.23 -4.79 21.76
CA LYS A 117 -9.80 -4.57 21.44
C LYS A 117 -9.21 -5.74 20.66
N THR A 118 -10.03 -6.37 19.83
CA THR A 118 -9.65 -7.51 18.97
C THR A 118 -8.90 -7.06 17.71
N LYS A 119 -9.09 -5.80 17.30
CA LYS A 119 -8.46 -5.23 16.11
C LYS A 119 -7.33 -4.27 16.50
N PHE A 120 -6.23 -4.37 15.78
CA PHE A 120 -5.07 -3.51 16.00
C PHE A 120 -4.30 -3.28 14.70
N ILE A 121 -3.57 -2.16 14.65
CA ILE A 121 -2.66 -1.85 13.56
C ILE A 121 -1.23 -2.11 14.04
N LYS A 122 -0.44 -2.74 13.18
CA LYS A 122 1.00 -2.89 13.36
C LYS A 122 1.73 -2.33 12.14
N LYS A 123 2.61 -1.36 12.38
CA LYS A 123 3.52 -0.84 11.36
C LYS A 123 4.73 -1.77 11.26
N LEU A 124 5.12 -2.10 10.04
CA LEU A 124 6.28 -2.90 9.71
C LEU A 124 7.18 -2.12 8.76
N GLU A 125 8.48 -2.24 9.01
CA GLU A 125 9.52 -1.71 8.14
C GLU A 125 10.31 -2.89 7.58
N ILE A 126 10.24 -3.09 6.28
CA ILE A 126 10.99 -4.13 5.58
C ILE A 126 12.20 -3.46 4.96
N ASP A 127 13.38 -3.87 5.37
CA ASP A 127 14.65 -3.35 4.87
C ASP A 127 15.11 -4.21 3.69
N VAL A 128 15.29 -3.60 2.52
CA VAL A 128 15.71 -4.28 1.29
C VAL A 128 17.10 -3.78 0.92
N ARG A 129 18.09 -4.66 0.89
CA ARG A 129 19.48 -4.32 0.62
C ARG A 129 19.99 -5.05 -0.61
N ASP A 130 20.50 -4.25 -1.54
CA ASP A 130 21.30 -4.72 -2.66
C ASP A 130 22.75 -4.91 -2.20
N MET A 131 23.18 -6.16 -2.11
CA MET A 131 24.51 -6.53 -1.62
C MET A 131 25.60 -6.39 -2.68
N LEU A 132 25.23 -6.25 -3.95
CA LEU A 132 26.15 -6.01 -5.05
C LEU A 132 26.39 -4.52 -5.30
N ARG A 133 25.64 -3.64 -4.63
CA ARG A 133 25.82 -2.19 -4.72
C ARG A 133 27.23 -1.78 -4.27
N GLY A 134 27.94 -1.06 -5.14
CA GLY A 134 29.32 -0.62 -4.88
C GLY A 134 30.40 -1.62 -5.30
N THR A 135 30.01 -2.81 -5.78
CA THR A 135 30.94 -3.73 -6.43
C THR A 135 31.24 -3.29 -7.87
N LYS A 136 32.12 -4.03 -8.57
CA LYS A 136 32.38 -3.82 -10.01
C LYS A 136 31.19 -4.20 -10.88
N ARG A 137 30.19 -4.91 -10.34
CA ARG A 137 28.99 -5.32 -11.06
C ARG A 137 28.00 -4.17 -11.10
N VAL A 138 27.42 -3.91 -12.27
CA VAL A 138 26.37 -2.90 -12.45
C VAL A 138 25.05 -3.65 -12.53
N GLY A 139 24.15 -3.40 -11.58
CA GLY A 139 22.86 -4.07 -11.57
C GLY A 139 21.85 -3.37 -10.67
N ARG A 140 20.67 -3.98 -10.58
CA ARG A 140 19.57 -3.54 -9.73
C ARG A 140 18.60 -4.69 -9.45
N ILE A 141 17.85 -4.55 -8.37
CA ILE A 141 16.67 -5.36 -8.11
C ILE A 141 15.56 -4.89 -9.06
N GLU A 142 15.20 -5.72 -10.03
CA GLU A 142 14.20 -5.40 -11.06
C GLU A 142 12.79 -5.76 -10.63
N GLU A 143 12.60 -6.90 -9.98
CA GLU A 143 11.31 -7.27 -9.40
C GLU A 143 11.51 -7.77 -7.98
N LEU A 144 10.57 -7.42 -7.11
CA LEU A 144 10.55 -7.86 -5.73
C LEU A 144 9.15 -8.31 -5.32
N TYR A 145 9.07 -9.54 -4.84
CA TYR A 145 7.87 -10.13 -4.27
C TYR A 145 8.17 -10.51 -2.82
N ILE A 146 7.46 -9.90 -1.88
CA ILE A 146 7.57 -10.20 -0.44
C ILE A 146 6.25 -10.80 0.02
N LYS A 147 6.35 -11.89 0.79
CA LYS A 147 5.22 -12.57 1.41
C LYS A 147 5.43 -12.65 2.90
N LEU A 148 4.49 -12.09 3.65
CA LEU A 148 4.37 -12.26 5.09
C LEU A 148 3.33 -13.33 5.35
N LYS A 149 3.69 -14.36 6.10
CA LYS A 149 2.83 -15.51 6.41
C LYS A 149 2.67 -15.68 7.92
N LEU A 150 1.43 -15.81 8.37
CA LEU A 150 1.11 -16.22 9.73
C LEU A 150 1.19 -17.74 9.85
N ASP A 151 1.54 -18.22 11.03
CA ASP A 151 1.47 -19.65 11.36
C ASP A 151 -0.01 -20.10 11.35
N ASP A 152 -0.31 -21.32 10.92
CA ASP A 152 -1.68 -21.84 10.89
C ASP A 152 -2.27 -21.95 12.31
N THR A 153 -1.41 -21.95 13.33
CA THR A 153 -1.77 -21.93 14.75
C THR A 153 -1.86 -20.52 15.36
N SER A 154 -1.70 -19.47 14.54
CA SER A 154 -1.66 -18.09 15.01
C SER A 154 -3.00 -17.64 15.58
N ASN A 155 -2.94 -16.85 16.65
CA ASN A 155 -4.10 -16.27 17.30
C ASN A 155 -4.56 -14.96 16.64
N ILE A 156 -3.93 -14.56 15.53
CA ILE A 156 -4.26 -13.36 14.77
C ILE A 156 -4.49 -13.71 13.31
N THR A 157 -5.25 -12.87 12.62
CA THR A 157 -5.45 -12.90 11.18
C THR A 157 -5.23 -11.52 10.60
N PHE A 158 -4.84 -11.45 9.33
CA PHE A 158 -4.84 -10.19 8.63
C PHE A 158 -6.25 -9.80 8.21
N LEU A 159 -6.57 -8.51 8.37
CA LEU A 159 -7.80 -7.90 7.86
C LEU A 159 -7.57 -7.05 6.61
N GLY A 160 -6.43 -6.36 6.53
CA GLY A 160 -6.22 -5.38 5.47
C GLY A 160 -4.89 -4.66 5.57
N PHE A 161 -4.55 -3.92 4.50
CA PHE A 161 -3.55 -2.86 4.56
C PHE A 161 -4.22 -1.56 4.97
N ASN A 162 -3.61 -0.82 5.88
CA ASN A 162 -4.08 0.52 6.26
C ASN A 162 -3.54 1.61 5.30
N ASN A 163 -2.33 1.41 4.76
CA ASN A 163 -1.61 2.45 4.00
C ASN A 163 -1.15 2.02 2.58
N ILE A 164 -1.43 0.79 2.15
CA ILE A 164 -1.07 0.34 0.79
C ILE A 164 -2.28 0.41 -0.12
N ALA A 165 -2.23 1.34 -1.06
CA ALA A 165 -3.01 1.29 -2.29
C ALA A 165 -2.10 0.84 -3.45
N THR A 166 -2.67 0.22 -4.48
CA THR A 166 -1.87 -0.13 -5.67
C THR A 166 -1.42 1.15 -6.35
N LYS A 167 -0.11 1.40 -6.37
CA LYS A 167 0.50 2.58 -6.99
C LYS A 167 1.07 2.20 -8.34
N TYR A 168 0.64 2.93 -9.37
CA TYR A 168 1.16 2.82 -10.71
C TYR A 168 1.96 4.06 -11.07
N GLU A 169 2.94 3.89 -11.95
CA GLU A 169 3.69 4.99 -12.54
C GLU A 169 3.88 4.72 -14.03
N VAL A 170 3.89 5.77 -14.85
CA VAL A 170 4.21 5.66 -16.27
C VAL A 170 5.68 6.05 -16.42
N VAL A 171 6.48 5.09 -16.90
CA VAL A 171 7.88 5.33 -17.24
C VAL A 171 7.96 5.62 -18.73
N ASP A 172 8.62 6.72 -19.07
CA ASP A 172 8.93 7.11 -20.44
C ASP A 172 10.28 6.51 -20.84
N PHE A 173 10.30 5.68 -21.88
CA PHE A 173 11.51 5.09 -22.45
C PHE A 173 12.04 5.91 -23.63
N GLY A 174 11.49 7.11 -23.84
CA GLY A 174 11.83 7.99 -24.94
C GLY A 174 11.02 7.72 -26.20
N LYS A 175 11.49 8.26 -27.31
CA LYS A 175 10.83 8.18 -28.62
C LYS A 175 11.57 7.24 -29.54
N ILE A 176 10.84 6.39 -30.25
CA ILE A 176 11.35 5.68 -31.40
C ILE A 176 10.99 6.50 -32.64
N GLY A 177 11.99 7.11 -33.26
CA GLY A 177 11.87 7.75 -34.56
C GLY A 177 12.10 6.74 -35.69
N LEU A 178 11.17 6.67 -36.64
CA LEU A 178 11.30 5.94 -37.88
C LEU A 178 11.27 6.92 -39.03
N THR A 179 12.40 7.08 -39.71
CA THR A 179 12.48 7.86 -40.96
C THR A 179 12.43 6.88 -42.13
N ARG A 180 11.40 6.99 -42.96
CA ARG A 180 11.29 6.23 -44.22
C ARG A 180 11.42 7.21 -45.38
N SER A 181 12.45 7.03 -46.20
CA SER A 181 12.52 7.69 -47.50
C SER A 181 11.95 6.74 -48.55
N GLN A 182 10.82 7.11 -49.16
CA GLN A 182 10.33 6.42 -50.35
C GLN A 182 10.80 7.21 -51.55
N ASN A 183 11.77 6.65 -52.28
CA ASN A 183 12.27 7.22 -53.51
C ASN A 183 11.60 6.45 -54.65
N PHE A 184 10.68 7.09 -55.37
CA PHE A 184 10.11 6.54 -56.59
C PHE A 184 10.83 7.14 -57.78
N THR A 185 11.51 6.30 -58.54
CA THR A 185 12.17 6.69 -59.78
C THR A 185 11.44 6.02 -60.93
N ILE A 186 10.73 6.80 -61.74
CA ILE A 186 10.18 6.33 -63.02
C ILE A 186 11.24 6.62 -64.08
N ASN A 187 11.86 5.57 -64.63
CA ASN A 187 12.64 5.68 -65.85
C ASN A 187 11.74 5.36 -67.03
N ALA A 188 11.09 6.39 -67.57
CA ALA A 188 10.43 6.28 -68.88
C ALA A 188 11.52 6.41 -69.96
N GLY A 189 12.16 5.29 -70.30
CA GLY A 189 13.11 5.22 -71.40
C GLY A 189 12.37 5.14 -72.72
N LEU A 190 12.41 6.22 -73.51
CA LEU A 190 12.18 6.16 -74.95
C LEU A 190 13.54 6.43 -75.59
N GLU A 191 14.18 5.39 -76.14
CA GLU A 191 15.44 5.56 -76.87
C GLU A 191 15.16 6.32 -78.18
N VAL A 192 15.28 7.64 -78.12
CA VAL A 192 15.25 8.51 -79.30
C VAL A 192 16.68 8.98 -79.56
N ALA A 193 17.27 8.49 -80.64
CA ALA A 193 18.54 8.96 -81.16
C ALA A 193 18.38 10.41 -81.67
N GLY A 194 18.64 11.37 -80.79
CA GLY A 194 18.60 12.80 -81.10
C GLY A 194 19.59 13.56 -80.22
N THR A 195 20.57 14.19 -80.87
CA THR A 195 21.60 15.06 -80.29
C THR A 195 20.96 16.33 -79.71
N GLY A 196 20.56 16.28 -78.45
CA GLY A 196 20.04 17.43 -77.70
C GLY A 196 20.52 17.39 -76.25
N SER A 197 21.29 18.41 -75.85
CA SER A 197 21.83 18.58 -74.50
C SER A 197 20.72 18.91 -73.51
N THR A 198 20.58 18.11 -72.43
CA THR A 198 19.83 18.51 -71.24
C THR A 198 20.66 18.25 -69.98
N SER A 199 20.80 19.28 -69.15
CA SER A 199 21.54 19.26 -67.89
C SER A 199 20.58 18.97 -66.73
N ASN A 200 20.78 17.85 -66.04
CA ASN A 200 20.11 17.56 -64.77
C ASN A 200 21.00 18.06 -63.62
N THR A 201 20.55 19.10 -62.92
CA THR A 201 21.24 19.62 -61.74
C THR A 201 20.68 18.95 -60.50
N THR A 202 21.43 18.01 -59.92
CA THR A 202 21.12 17.43 -58.62
C THR A 202 21.62 18.38 -57.54
N THR A 203 20.76 19.20 -56.95
CA THR A 203 21.09 19.96 -55.74
C THR A 203 21.02 19.04 -54.53
N SER A 204 22.16 18.53 -54.07
CA SER A 204 22.30 17.99 -52.73
C SER A 204 22.59 19.13 -51.75
N THR A 205 21.60 19.50 -50.94
CA THR A 205 21.81 20.45 -49.85
C THR A 205 22.52 19.73 -48.71
N ALA A 206 23.86 19.69 -48.75
CA ALA A 206 24.65 19.27 -47.61
C ALA A 206 24.67 20.40 -46.57
N ALA A 207 23.86 20.29 -45.52
CA ALA A 207 23.96 21.16 -44.35
C ALA A 207 25.28 20.87 -43.62
N LYS A 208 26.29 21.72 -43.81
CA LYS A 208 27.56 21.64 -43.10
C LYS A 208 27.41 22.31 -41.73
N LYS A 209 27.19 21.51 -40.69
CA LYS A 209 27.19 21.96 -39.30
C LYS A 209 28.63 22.25 -38.87
N THR A 210 28.98 23.52 -38.70
CA THR A 210 30.28 23.91 -38.12
C THR A 210 30.02 24.41 -36.70
N VAL A 211 30.65 23.77 -35.72
CA VAL A 211 30.57 24.16 -34.31
C VAL A 211 31.75 25.09 -34.03
N ILE A 212 31.47 26.30 -33.57
CA ILE A 212 32.46 27.22 -33.00
C ILE A 212 31.91 27.66 -31.64
N ASP A 213 32.65 27.34 -30.57
CA ASP A 213 32.42 27.76 -29.17
C ASP A 213 30.97 27.72 -28.65
N GLY A 214 30.41 26.51 -28.58
CA GLY A 214 29.36 26.19 -27.60
C GLY A 214 27.95 26.72 -27.88
N ASP A 215 27.74 27.53 -28.92
CA ASP A 215 26.42 28.01 -29.31
C ASP A 215 26.07 27.61 -30.75
N THR A 216 24.85 27.11 -30.95
CA THR A 216 24.41 26.58 -32.25
C THR A 216 23.70 27.67 -33.02
N VAL A 217 24.36 28.26 -34.02
CA VAL A 217 23.75 29.23 -34.94
C VAL A 217 23.50 28.56 -36.29
N ASP A 218 22.23 28.48 -36.69
CA ASP A 218 21.83 28.07 -38.04
C ASP A 218 22.11 29.21 -39.02
N ILE A 219 23.17 29.09 -39.82
CA ILE A 219 23.49 30.03 -40.90
C ILE A 219 22.97 29.44 -42.21
N SER A 220 21.81 29.89 -42.64
CA SER A 220 21.28 29.64 -43.99
C SER A 220 21.74 30.75 -44.95
N ASP A 221 23.00 30.70 -45.39
CA ASP A 221 23.49 31.56 -46.47
C ASP A 221 23.85 30.74 -47.71
N GLY A 222 23.19 31.10 -48.81
CA GLY A 222 23.36 30.47 -50.11
C GLY A 222 24.69 30.83 -50.75
N VAL A 223 25.60 29.86 -50.82
CA VAL A 223 26.78 29.92 -51.67
C VAL A 223 26.85 28.65 -52.50
N THR A 224 26.54 28.79 -53.79
CA THR A 224 26.63 27.76 -54.83
C THR A 224 28.06 27.70 -55.39
N GLY A 225 28.91 26.85 -54.82
CA GLY A 225 30.18 26.45 -55.42
C GLY A 225 30.04 25.15 -56.20
N VAL A 226 29.98 25.23 -57.53
CA VAL A 226 29.96 24.06 -58.44
C VAL A 226 31.39 23.69 -58.80
N GLY A 227 31.89 22.57 -58.28
CA GLY A 227 33.10 21.90 -58.76
C GLY A 227 32.71 20.80 -59.74
N THR A 228 33.03 20.97 -61.01
CA THR A 228 32.81 19.99 -62.09
C THR A 228 34.03 19.09 -62.24
N THR A 229 33.93 17.84 -61.76
CA THR A 229 34.85 16.75 -62.14
C THR A 229 34.21 15.99 -63.31
N GLY A 230 34.85 16.04 -64.48
CA GLY A 230 34.37 15.40 -65.70
C GLY A 230 34.35 13.87 -65.57
N SER A 231 33.14 13.31 -65.64
CA SER A 231 32.90 11.87 -65.81
C SER A 231 32.13 11.69 -67.12
N SER A 232 32.71 10.91 -68.03
CA SER A 232 32.11 10.55 -69.32
C SER A 232 30.84 9.72 -69.12
N ASN A 233 29.69 10.28 -69.48
CA ASN A 233 28.41 9.57 -69.47
C ASN A 233 27.80 9.53 -70.87
N THR A 234 27.50 8.31 -71.31
CA THR A 234 26.49 7.97 -72.33
C THR A 234 25.13 8.52 -71.89
N SER A 235 24.49 9.31 -72.77
CA SER A 235 23.26 10.06 -72.49
C SER A 235 22.01 9.23 -72.80
N ASN A 236 21.25 8.84 -71.77
CA ASN A 236 19.89 8.34 -71.91
C ASN A 236 18.90 9.51 -71.80
N LEU A 237 18.17 9.83 -72.88
CA LEU A 237 17.01 10.72 -72.80
C LEU A 237 15.83 9.97 -72.18
N GLY A 238 15.62 10.18 -70.89
CA GLY A 238 14.39 9.83 -70.19
C GLY A 238 14.12 10.88 -69.13
N ALA A 239 12.91 11.46 -69.11
CA ALA A 239 12.49 12.37 -68.05
C ALA A 239 12.38 11.57 -66.74
N SER A 240 13.43 11.62 -65.93
CA SER A 240 13.47 11.01 -64.60
C SER A 240 12.74 11.96 -63.64
N TYR A 241 11.50 11.62 -63.29
CA TYR A 241 10.80 12.26 -62.18
C TYR A 241 11.14 11.48 -60.91
N ALA A 242 11.94 12.09 -60.03
CA ALA A 242 12.22 11.59 -58.69
C ALA A 242 11.25 12.26 -57.71
N LEU A 243 10.14 11.59 -57.40
CA LEU A 243 9.27 11.99 -56.29
C LEU A 243 9.75 11.27 -55.04
N GLY A 244 10.63 11.93 -54.27
CA GLY A 244 11.06 11.47 -52.97
C GLY A 244 10.12 12.02 -51.89
N ARG A 245 9.45 11.13 -51.13
CA ARG A 245 8.74 11.53 -49.90
C ARG A 245 9.46 10.93 -48.71
N THR A 246 9.97 11.79 -47.84
CA THR A 246 10.46 11.39 -46.51
C THR A 246 9.30 11.45 -45.54
N ILE A 247 8.99 10.32 -44.91
CA ILE A 247 8.01 10.20 -43.83
C ILE A 247 8.79 9.97 -42.54
N THR A 248 8.71 10.94 -41.62
CA THR A 248 9.25 10.81 -40.26
C THR A 248 8.10 10.49 -39.31
N GLU A 249 8.15 9.34 -38.67
CA GLU A 249 7.20 8.91 -37.64
C GLU A 249 7.93 8.89 -36.29
N GLU A 250 7.47 9.62 -35.29
CA GLU A 250 7.94 9.50 -33.92
C GLU A 250 6.88 8.79 -33.08
N ARG A 251 7.30 7.78 -32.32
CA ARG A 251 6.42 7.07 -31.38
C ARG A 251 6.99 7.11 -29.97
N ASP A 252 6.27 7.75 -29.05
CA ASP A 252 6.55 7.67 -27.61
C ASP A 252 6.44 6.21 -27.13
N VAL A 253 7.46 5.72 -26.43
CA VAL A 253 7.45 4.41 -25.79
C VAL A 253 7.24 4.60 -24.30
N LYS A 254 5.99 4.53 -23.87
CA LYS A 254 5.59 4.65 -22.46
C LYS A 254 5.10 3.31 -21.93
N ARG A 255 5.54 2.91 -20.74
CA ARG A 255 5.04 1.71 -20.04
C ARG A 255 4.52 2.08 -18.67
N ARG A 256 3.33 1.59 -18.33
CA ARG A 256 2.80 1.65 -16.97
C ARG A 256 3.41 0.51 -16.15
N ARG A 257 4.07 0.83 -15.04
CA ARG A 257 4.65 -0.12 -14.09
C ARG A 257 3.93 -0.10 -12.75
N ILE A 258 4.13 -1.16 -11.96
CA ILE A 258 3.60 -1.29 -10.60
C ILE A 258 4.68 -0.88 -9.60
N VAL A 259 4.57 0.33 -9.03
CA VAL A 259 5.52 0.82 -8.02
C VAL A 259 5.38 0.06 -6.71
N LEU A 260 4.13 -0.21 -6.32
CA LEU A 260 3.80 -0.96 -5.12
C LEU A 260 2.40 -1.53 -5.25
N LYS A 261 2.23 -2.83 -4.99
CA LYS A 261 0.93 -3.50 -4.93
C LYS A 261 0.88 -4.39 -3.70
N GLY A 262 -0.21 -4.30 -2.96
CA GLY A 262 -0.51 -5.18 -1.83
C GLY A 262 -1.70 -6.08 -2.14
N THR A 263 -1.59 -7.36 -1.82
CA THR A 263 -2.73 -8.30 -1.77
C THR A 263 -2.71 -8.98 -0.40
N ILE A 264 -3.87 -9.16 0.22
CA ILE A 264 -3.95 -9.73 1.57
C ILE A 264 -5.13 -10.69 1.70
N ASN A 265 -4.89 -11.78 2.41
CA ASN A 265 -5.91 -12.72 2.87
C ASN A 265 -5.68 -12.97 4.37
N LYS A 266 -6.48 -13.85 5.00
CA LYS A 266 -6.43 -14.08 6.45
C LYS A 266 -5.05 -14.48 7.00
N TYR A 267 -4.22 -15.17 6.22
CA TYR A 267 -2.95 -15.76 6.69
C TYR A 267 -1.73 -15.27 5.93
N GLU A 268 -1.92 -14.53 4.84
CA GLU A 268 -0.84 -14.10 3.97
C GLU A 268 -1.05 -12.64 3.52
N ALA A 269 0.00 -11.83 3.65
CA ALA A 269 0.09 -10.51 3.07
C ALA A 269 1.23 -10.49 2.04
N ILE A 270 0.91 -10.11 0.82
CA ILE A 270 1.83 -10.11 -0.32
C ILE A 270 2.05 -8.67 -0.76
N ILE A 271 3.32 -8.31 -0.96
CA ILE A 271 3.77 -7.02 -1.46
C ILE A 271 4.58 -7.27 -2.72
N TYR A 272 4.25 -6.55 -3.79
CA TYR A 272 4.95 -6.62 -5.06
C TYR A 272 5.43 -5.23 -5.48
N GLN A 273 6.67 -5.15 -5.97
CA GLN A 273 7.26 -3.96 -6.54
C GLN A 273 7.98 -4.29 -7.84
N GLU A 274 7.84 -3.40 -8.81
CA GLU A 274 8.54 -3.46 -10.10
C GLU A 274 9.49 -2.26 -10.21
N GLY A 275 10.77 -2.54 -10.42
CA GLY A 275 11.82 -1.57 -10.69
C GLY A 275 11.65 -0.91 -12.08
N ALA A 276 12.59 -0.05 -12.44
CA ALA A 276 12.65 0.59 -13.75
C ALA A 276 14.12 0.82 -14.12
N PRO A 277 14.44 1.18 -15.38
CA PRO A 277 15.76 1.72 -15.68
C PRO A 277 16.09 2.86 -14.71
N SER A 278 17.29 2.82 -14.13
CA SER A 278 17.76 3.77 -13.10
C SER A 278 17.05 3.72 -11.72
N VAL A 279 16.07 2.84 -11.52
CA VAL A 279 15.40 2.68 -10.21
C VAL A 279 15.72 1.31 -9.63
N ASN A 280 16.54 1.29 -8.58
CA ASN A 280 16.85 0.10 -7.81
C ASN A 280 15.92 -0.01 -6.59
N LEU A 281 15.38 -1.19 -6.32
CA LEU A 281 14.47 -1.44 -5.20
C LEU A 281 15.25 -1.69 -3.88
N ASN A 282 16.24 -0.86 -3.55
CA ASN A 282 17.14 -1.05 -2.41
C ASN A 282 16.79 -0.16 -1.20
N ASP A 283 15.51 0.17 -1.03
CA ASP A 283 15.01 1.07 0.01
C ASP A 283 14.10 0.34 1.02
N LYS A 284 13.85 1.02 2.14
CA LYS A 284 12.93 0.55 3.17
C LYS A 284 11.48 0.66 2.69
N ILE A 285 10.72 -0.41 2.91
CA ILE A 285 9.28 -0.46 2.64
C ILE A 285 8.53 -0.35 3.96
N SER A 286 7.74 0.71 4.13
CA SER A 286 6.92 0.90 5.32
C SER A 286 5.46 0.56 5.06
N ILE A 287 4.95 -0.44 5.79
CA ILE A 287 3.59 -0.93 5.64
C ILE A 287 2.86 -0.90 6.98
N GLU A 288 1.57 -0.66 6.95
CA GLU A 288 0.69 -0.73 8.11
C GLU A 288 -0.36 -1.81 7.84
N LEU A 289 -0.32 -2.84 8.68
CA LEU A 289 -1.20 -4.00 8.58
C LEU A 289 -2.25 -3.93 9.69
N LEU A 290 -3.50 -4.13 9.30
CA LEU A 290 -4.62 -4.28 10.21
C LEU A 290 -4.82 -5.77 10.51
N PHE A 291 -4.93 -6.09 11.79
CA PHE A 291 -5.12 -7.44 12.28
C PHE A 291 -6.41 -7.56 13.08
N GLU A 292 -6.89 -8.79 13.20
CA GLU A 292 -7.94 -9.21 14.12
C GLU A 292 -7.48 -10.44 14.89
N THR A 293 -7.90 -10.54 16.14
CA THR A 293 -7.56 -11.68 16.99
C THR A 293 -8.67 -12.73 16.97
N VAL A 294 -8.26 -13.98 16.78
CA VAL A 294 -9.18 -15.12 16.63
C VAL A 294 -9.70 -15.57 17.99
N ASN A 295 -8.81 -15.72 18.96
CA ASN A 295 -9.11 -16.22 20.29
C ASN A 295 -9.07 -15.09 21.31
N ASN A 296 -10.22 -14.78 21.89
CA ASN A 296 -10.38 -13.65 22.79
C ASN A 296 -10.98 -14.05 24.13
N GLU A 297 -10.53 -13.39 25.18
CA GLU A 297 -11.12 -13.46 26.52
C GLU A 297 -11.92 -12.20 26.75
N SER A 298 -13.13 -12.35 27.29
CA SER A 298 -13.96 -11.24 27.70
C SER A 298 -13.92 -11.08 29.21
N GLU A 299 -13.46 -9.93 29.68
CA GLU A 299 -13.50 -9.59 31.09
C GLU A 299 -14.67 -8.66 31.40
N PHE A 300 -15.26 -8.87 32.57
CA PHE A 300 -16.35 -8.05 33.07
C PHE A 300 -15.84 -6.72 33.62
N ILE A 301 -16.41 -5.61 33.16
CA ILE A 301 -16.10 -4.27 33.65
C ILE A 301 -17.35 -3.58 34.18
N LEU A 302 -17.18 -2.89 35.31
CA LEU A 302 -18.18 -2.02 35.92
C LEU A 302 -17.82 -0.57 35.57
N ASN A 303 -18.71 0.13 34.87
CA ASN A 303 -18.61 1.56 34.68
C ASN A 303 -19.51 2.29 35.69
N PHE A 304 -19.01 3.39 36.25
CA PHE A 304 -19.70 4.19 37.25
C PHE A 304 -20.01 5.57 36.66
N SER A 305 -21.27 5.99 36.78
CA SER A 305 -21.73 7.31 36.36
C SER A 305 -22.59 7.94 37.45
N GLY A 306 -22.63 9.26 37.56
CA GLY A 306 -23.37 9.93 38.64
C GLY A 306 -22.67 9.92 40.01
N LEU A 307 -21.35 9.69 40.04
CA LEU A 307 -20.49 9.86 41.24
C LEU A 307 -20.51 11.31 41.75
N TYR A 308 -20.68 12.26 40.83
CA TYR A 308 -20.69 13.69 41.07
C TYR A 308 -21.99 14.29 40.53
N ASN A 309 -22.46 15.36 41.18
CA ASN A 309 -23.52 16.21 40.67
C ASN A 309 -23.02 17.04 39.47
N SER A 310 -23.92 17.71 38.75
CA SER A 310 -23.56 18.55 37.60
C SER A 310 -22.64 19.74 37.96
N ASP A 311 -22.63 20.15 39.22
CA ASP A 311 -21.76 21.20 39.77
C ASP A 311 -20.37 20.66 40.20
N GLY A 312 -20.09 19.37 40.00
CA GLY A 312 -18.84 18.72 40.39
C GLY A 312 -18.75 18.32 41.87
N THR A 313 -19.77 18.60 42.69
CA THR A 313 -19.80 18.15 44.08
C THR A 313 -20.09 16.65 44.16
N VAL A 314 -19.60 16.01 45.21
CA VAL A 314 -19.83 14.58 45.44
C VAL A 314 -21.30 14.33 45.76
N ARG A 315 -21.90 13.36 45.08
CA ARG A 315 -23.25 12.91 45.42
C ARG A 315 -23.22 12.05 46.68
N LYS A 316 -23.88 12.51 47.74
CA LYS A 316 -24.01 11.79 49.03
C LYS A 316 -25.25 10.88 49.02
N GLY A 317 -25.19 9.79 49.77
CA GLY A 317 -26.26 8.78 49.93
C GLY A 317 -26.02 7.53 49.07
N ALA A 318 -25.59 6.42 49.69
CA ALA A 318 -25.26 5.17 48.99
C ALA A 318 -26.45 4.56 48.21
N ASP A 319 -27.68 4.89 48.62
CA ASP A 319 -28.94 4.38 48.06
C ASP A 319 -29.56 5.31 47.01
N THR A 320 -29.20 6.60 47.01
CA THR A 320 -29.69 7.62 46.08
C THR A 320 -28.78 7.82 44.87
N ILE A 321 -27.57 7.25 44.89
CA ILE A 321 -26.71 7.37 43.74
C ILE A 321 -27.13 6.36 42.67
N GLN A 322 -27.81 6.88 41.65
CA GLN A 322 -28.11 6.17 40.40
C GLN A 322 -26.82 5.93 39.62
N TYR A 323 -25.97 5.03 40.13
CA TYR A 323 -24.86 4.51 39.34
C TYR A 323 -25.45 3.64 38.25
N LYS A 324 -25.39 4.11 36.99
CA LYS A 324 -25.60 3.20 35.86
C LYS A 324 -24.37 2.32 35.78
N ILE A 325 -24.43 1.16 36.44
CA ILE A 325 -23.57 0.03 36.16
C ILE A 325 -23.87 -0.37 34.72
N SER A 326 -23.07 0.16 33.81
CA SER A 326 -23.08 -0.33 32.45
C SER A 326 -22.20 -1.56 32.46
N TYR A 327 -22.79 -2.70 32.09
CA TYR A 327 -22.07 -3.94 31.92
C TYR A 327 -21.16 -3.75 30.71
N GLY A 328 -19.88 -4.10 30.82
CA GLY A 328 -19.00 -4.07 29.67
C GLY A 328 -18.23 -5.37 29.57
N TYR A 329 -18.02 -5.81 28.34
CA TYR A 329 -17.04 -6.83 28.05
C TYR A 329 -15.84 -6.13 27.43
N LEU A 330 -14.69 -6.29 28.09
CA LEU A 330 -13.41 -5.97 27.49
C LEU A 330 -12.91 -7.24 26.83
N THR A 331 -13.05 -7.30 25.52
CA THR A 331 -12.59 -8.44 24.71
C THR A 331 -11.12 -8.22 24.38
N THR A 332 -10.25 -9.02 24.97
CA THR A 332 -8.80 -8.96 24.77
C THR A 332 -8.27 -10.25 24.14
N PRO A 333 -7.23 -10.16 23.31
CA PRO A 333 -6.60 -11.34 22.74
C PRO A 333 -6.02 -12.27 23.80
N THR A 334 -6.16 -13.58 23.58
CA THR A 334 -5.48 -14.58 24.40
C THR A 334 -3.97 -14.47 24.25
N GLN A 335 -3.27 -14.58 25.38
CA GLN A 335 -1.86 -14.21 25.55
C GLN A 335 -0.84 -15.20 24.94
N LYS A 336 -1.00 -15.61 23.68
CA LYS A 336 0.07 -16.34 22.96
C LYS A 336 0.99 -15.36 22.24
N VAL A 337 2.26 -15.74 22.13
CA VAL A 337 3.25 -15.02 21.33
C VAL A 337 3.07 -15.47 19.90
N ASP A 338 2.67 -14.57 19.01
CA ASP A 338 2.57 -14.85 17.59
C ASP A 338 3.87 -14.54 16.86
N SER A 339 4.15 -15.36 15.85
CA SER A 339 5.28 -15.20 14.95
C SER A 339 4.79 -14.99 13.53
N ILE A 340 5.55 -14.23 12.75
CA ILE A 340 5.32 -14.02 11.33
C ILE A 340 6.53 -14.52 10.55
N SER A 341 6.30 -15.22 9.46
CA SER A 341 7.36 -15.62 8.53
C SER A 341 7.43 -14.59 7.40
N LEU A 342 8.62 -14.10 7.09
CA LEU A 342 8.89 -13.31 5.90
C LEU A 342 9.57 -14.21 4.88
N GLU A 343 9.03 -14.21 3.67
CA GLU A 343 9.53 -14.92 2.51
C GLU A 343 9.65 -13.91 1.35
N TYR A 344 10.58 -14.12 0.44
CA TYR A 344 10.72 -13.25 -0.73
C TYR A 344 11.25 -13.97 -1.96
N GLU A 345 10.90 -13.42 -3.12
CA GLU A 345 11.48 -13.74 -4.42
C GLU A 345 11.90 -12.44 -5.07
N PHE A 346 13.01 -12.46 -5.80
CA PHE A 346 13.43 -11.31 -6.58
C PHE A 346 13.95 -11.74 -7.95
N ILE A 347 13.95 -10.76 -8.86
CA ILE A 347 14.71 -10.80 -10.10
C ILE A 347 15.73 -9.66 -10.02
N TYR A 348 17.01 -10.01 -10.02
CA TYR A 348 18.10 -9.05 -10.06
C TYR A 348 18.63 -9.00 -11.49
N ARG A 349 18.68 -7.81 -12.07
CA ARG A 349 19.23 -7.59 -13.39
C ARG A 349 20.67 -7.11 -13.25
N GLU A 350 21.59 -7.89 -13.78
CA GLU A 350 23.00 -7.56 -13.90
C GLU A 350 23.34 -7.22 -15.35
N VAL A 351 24.14 -6.16 -15.54
CA VAL A 351 24.73 -5.77 -16.81
C VAL A 351 26.18 -6.23 -16.79
N ALA A 352 26.46 -7.33 -17.47
CA ALA A 352 27.78 -7.91 -17.58
C ALA A 352 28.59 -7.14 -18.63
N ASN A 353 29.45 -6.22 -18.17
CA ASN A 353 30.42 -5.59 -19.05
C ASN A 353 31.65 -6.50 -19.18
N ASN A 354 31.81 -7.14 -20.34
CA ASN A 354 32.90 -8.06 -20.63
C ASN A 354 34.31 -7.42 -20.60
N LYS A 355 34.44 -6.10 -20.41
CA LYS A 355 35.71 -5.36 -20.43
C LYS A 355 35.98 -4.53 -19.16
N GLY A 356 35.14 -4.64 -18.13
CA GLY A 356 35.35 -3.97 -16.84
C GLY A 356 35.28 -2.43 -16.87
N LYS A 357 34.84 -1.82 -17.98
CA LYS A 357 34.60 -0.37 -18.08
C LYS A 357 33.12 -0.12 -17.81
N LYS A 358 32.78 0.88 -16.99
CA LYS A 358 31.40 1.33 -16.83
C LYS A 358 30.97 2.00 -18.13
N SER A 359 30.28 1.29 -19.02
CA SER A 359 29.60 1.89 -20.16
C SER A 359 28.51 2.82 -19.61
N LEU A 360 28.60 4.11 -19.94
CA LEU A 360 27.59 5.12 -19.58
C LEU A 360 26.24 4.88 -20.30
N GLY A 361 26.21 4.01 -21.31
CA GLY A 361 25.01 3.62 -22.02
C GLY A 361 24.89 2.11 -22.11
N GLU A 362 23.78 1.55 -21.61
CA GLU A 362 23.48 0.10 -21.56
C GLU A 362 23.23 -0.56 -22.94
N TRP A 363 23.73 0.01 -24.04
CA TRP A 363 23.27 -0.29 -25.41
C TRP A 363 23.99 -1.49 -26.04
N ASP A 364 25.19 -1.86 -25.57
CA ASP A 364 26.02 -2.95 -26.10
C ASP A 364 26.37 -4.05 -25.08
N ASP A 365 25.89 -3.94 -23.84
CA ASP A 365 26.22 -4.86 -22.76
C ASP A 365 25.31 -6.09 -22.70
N GLU A 366 25.87 -7.20 -22.21
CA GLU A 366 25.13 -8.42 -21.95
C GLU A 366 24.30 -8.30 -20.67
N VAL A 367 23.08 -8.80 -20.69
CA VAL A 367 22.19 -8.77 -19.52
C VAL A 367 22.02 -10.17 -18.98
N VAL A 368 22.29 -10.33 -17.69
CA VAL A 368 22.11 -11.57 -16.92
C VAL A 368 21.04 -11.32 -15.85
N PHE A 369 20.11 -12.25 -15.72
CA PHE A 369 19.09 -12.20 -14.66
C PHE A 369 19.40 -13.24 -13.59
N LEU A 370 19.58 -12.79 -12.34
CA LEU A 370 19.67 -13.67 -11.18
C LEU A 370 18.29 -13.75 -10.55
N LYS A 371 17.73 -14.95 -10.39
CA LYS A 371 16.37 -15.14 -9.88
C LYS A 371 16.32 -16.16 -8.76
N THR A 372 15.57 -15.86 -7.71
CA THR A 372 15.21 -16.84 -6.69
C THR A 372 14.22 -17.86 -7.25
N THR A 373 14.50 -19.14 -7.07
CA THR A 373 13.65 -20.25 -7.54
C THR A 373 12.91 -20.97 -6.42
N ASN A 374 13.47 -20.99 -5.21
CA ASN A 374 12.83 -21.56 -4.03
C ASN A 374 12.54 -20.49 -2.98
N ARG A 375 11.26 -20.23 -2.74
CA ARG A 375 10.78 -19.25 -1.76
C ARG A 375 11.02 -19.69 -0.31
N ASP A 376 11.09 -20.99 -0.05
CA ASP A 376 11.40 -21.50 1.29
C ASP A 376 12.85 -21.19 1.70
N SER A 377 13.77 -21.10 0.73
CA SER A 377 15.16 -20.73 0.97
C SER A 377 15.32 -19.30 1.49
N THR A 378 14.30 -18.44 1.34
CA THR A 378 14.31 -17.06 1.86
C THR A 378 13.49 -16.88 3.14
N ARG A 379 12.84 -17.95 3.63
CA ARG A 379 11.97 -17.88 4.81
C ARG A 379 12.76 -17.52 6.07
N THR A 380 12.34 -16.44 6.73
CA THR A 380 12.84 -16.03 8.05
C THR A 380 11.68 -15.82 9.01
N LYS A 381 11.74 -16.43 10.20
CA LYS A 381 10.69 -16.32 11.22
C LYS A 381 11.01 -15.21 12.20
N TYR A 382 10.06 -14.30 12.41
CA TYR A 382 10.18 -13.17 13.32
C TYR A 382 9.17 -13.30 14.46
N LYS A 383 9.60 -12.96 15.68
CA LYS A 383 8.68 -12.73 16.79
C LYS A 383 7.91 -11.46 16.50
N PHE A 384 6.61 -11.58 16.30
CA PHE A 384 5.80 -10.51 15.74
C PHE A 384 5.14 -9.66 16.83
N ILE A 385 4.42 -10.33 17.73
CA ILE A 385 3.67 -9.70 18.80
C ILE A 385 4.06 -10.33 20.13
N SER A 386 4.33 -9.46 21.10
CA SER A 386 4.59 -9.91 22.47
C SER A 386 3.29 -10.07 23.27
N LYS A 387 3.33 -10.95 24.27
CA LYS A 387 2.23 -11.23 25.21
C LYS A 387 1.60 -9.97 25.83
N GLY A 388 2.41 -8.94 26.07
CA GLY A 388 1.98 -7.70 26.74
C GLY A 388 1.46 -6.62 25.79
N GLU A 389 1.70 -6.76 24.49
CA GLU A 389 1.41 -5.72 23.51
C GLU A 389 -0.06 -5.63 23.14
N LEU A 390 -0.75 -6.77 23.15
CA LEU A 390 -2.19 -6.84 22.91
C LEU A 390 -3.01 -6.78 24.20
N LYS A 391 -2.36 -6.65 25.36
CA LYS A 391 -3.09 -6.44 26.60
C LYS A 391 -3.80 -5.11 26.54
N ALA A 392 -5.10 -5.14 26.77
CA ALA A 392 -5.83 -3.92 26.97
C ALA A 392 -5.30 -3.22 28.21
N ASP A 393 -4.83 -1.98 28.03
CA ASP A 393 -4.61 -1.08 29.16
C ASP A 393 -5.86 -1.08 30.04
N SER A 394 -5.68 -1.45 31.30
CA SER A 394 -6.72 -1.38 32.31
C SER A 394 -6.17 -0.70 33.56
N TRP A 395 -7.06 -0.11 34.32
CA TRP A 395 -6.73 0.63 35.53
C TRP A 395 -7.38 -0.07 36.70
N ARG A 396 -6.59 -0.34 37.73
CA ARG A 396 -7.03 -1.01 38.96
C ARG A 396 -6.76 -0.11 40.15
N ILE A 397 -7.58 -0.27 41.18
CA ILE A 397 -7.39 0.39 42.47
C ILE A 397 -6.75 -0.62 43.41
N LYS A 398 -5.53 -0.32 43.88
CA LYS A 398 -4.76 -1.21 44.77
C LYS A 398 -4.18 -0.46 45.96
N ASP A 399 -3.99 -1.11 47.09
CA ASP A 399 -3.28 -0.50 48.23
C ASP A 399 -1.75 -0.69 48.12
N GLY A 400 -1.02 -0.10 49.06
CA GLY A 400 0.44 -0.25 49.18
C GLY A 400 0.91 -1.70 49.42
N SER A 401 0.03 -2.59 49.86
CA SER A 401 0.29 -3.99 50.21
C SER A 401 -0.13 -4.99 49.13
N SER A 402 -0.36 -4.52 47.90
CA SER A 402 -0.82 -5.33 46.76
C SER A 402 -2.23 -5.93 46.90
N ASN A 403 -3.06 -5.40 47.80
CA ASN A 403 -4.48 -5.71 47.80
C ASN A 403 -5.19 -4.90 46.72
N TYR A 404 -6.16 -5.50 46.05
CA TYR A 404 -7.02 -4.85 45.07
C TYR A 404 -8.41 -4.59 45.66
N LEU A 405 -9.10 -3.63 45.05
CA LEU A 405 -10.50 -3.37 45.33
C LEU A 405 -11.40 -4.29 44.48
N TYR A 406 -12.38 -4.90 45.14
CA TYR A 406 -13.37 -5.79 44.53
C TYR A 406 -14.79 -5.34 44.89
N ALA A 407 -15.78 -5.84 44.16
CA ALA A 407 -17.20 -5.66 44.43
C ALA A 407 -17.93 -7.01 44.42
N LYS A 408 -18.81 -7.24 45.41
CA LYS A 408 -19.68 -8.44 45.46
C LYS A 408 -21.02 -8.16 44.80
N TYR A 409 -21.13 -8.48 43.52
CA TYR A 409 -22.28 -8.16 42.66
C TYR A 409 -22.99 -9.43 42.19
N PHE A 410 -24.31 -9.52 42.36
CA PHE A 410 -25.11 -10.74 42.08
C PHE A 410 -24.48 -12.03 42.63
N GLY A 411 -24.03 -12.00 43.89
CA GLY A 411 -23.41 -13.15 44.56
C GLY A 411 -22.01 -13.50 44.09
N ARG A 412 -21.45 -12.80 43.09
CA ARG A 412 -20.10 -13.03 42.57
C ARG A 412 -19.18 -11.87 42.91
N THR A 413 -17.94 -12.19 43.29
CA THR A 413 -16.91 -11.16 43.52
C THR A 413 -16.22 -10.80 42.21
N TYR A 414 -16.13 -9.51 41.88
CA TYR A 414 -15.44 -9.01 40.71
C TYR A 414 -14.35 -8.04 41.12
N GLN A 415 -13.20 -8.11 40.46
CA GLN A 415 -12.16 -7.11 40.64
C GLN A 415 -12.59 -5.83 39.93
N LEU A 416 -12.48 -4.68 40.60
CA LEU A 416 -12.77 -3.40 39.96
C LEU A 416 -11.64 -3.05 38.99
N LYS A 417 -11.97 -3.07 37.70
CA LYS A 417 -11.13 -2.65 36.59
C LYS A 417 -11.83 -1.53 35.85
N PHE A 418 -11.05 -0.59 35.34
CA PHE A 418 -11.52 0.57 34.59
C PHE A 418 -10.77 0.66 33.26
N THR A 419 -11.45 1.14 32.22
CA THR A 419 -10.85 1.32 30.88
C THR A 419 -10.09 2.63 30.76
N SER A 420 -10.28 3.58 31.68
CA SER A 420 -9.62 4.87 31.70
C SER A 420 -9.09 5.25 33.09
N LEU A 421 -7.99 5.99 33.12
CA LEU A 421 -7.46 6.61 34.35
C LEU A 421 -8.51 7.52 34.98
N LYS A 422 -9.19 8.32 34.16
CA LYS A 422 -10.17 9.30 34.62
C LYS A 422 -11.28 8.63 35.43
N ASP A 423 -11.83 7.51 34.95
CA ASP A 423 -12.92 6.81 35.64
C ASP A 423 -12.43 6.16 36.93
N ALA A 424 -11.24 5.53 36.90
CA ALA A 424 -10.63 4.93 38.08
C ALA A 424 -10.36 5.97 39.18
N THR A 425 -9.79 7.12 38.81
CA THR A 425 -9.50 8.21 39.74
C THR A 425 -10.79 8.87 40.23
N SER A 426 -11.77 9.09 39.35
CA SER A 426 -13.07 9.65 39.74
C SER A 426 -13.76 8.78 40.78
N PHE A 427 -13.71 7.46 40.60
CA PHE A 427 -14.25 6.51 41.57
C PHE A 427 -13.46 6.51 42.89
N LEU A 428 -12.12 6.50 42.84
CA LEU A 428 -11.29 6.53 44.04
C LEU A 428 -11.49 7.81 44.85
N MET A 429 -11.57 8.98 44.18
CA MET A 429 -11.81 10.26 44.84
C MET A 429 -13.19 10.30 45.50
N TRP A 430 -14.20 9.75 44.83
CA TRP A 430 -15.53 9.57 45.42
C TRP A 430 -15.47 8.69 46.68
N LEU A 431 -14.71 7.60 46.63
CA LEU A 431 -14.51 6.70 47.78
C LEU A 431 -13.82 7.42 48.95
N TYR A 432 -12.79 8.23 48.68
CA TYR A 432 -12.11 9.06 49.69
C TYR A 432 -13.05 10.07 50.35
N GLN A 433 -13.92 10.70 49.57
CA GLN A 433 -14.78 11.78 50.08
C GLN A 433 -16.02 11.26 50.81
N THR A 434 -16.51 10.08 50.45
CA THR A 434 -17.71 9.48 51.07
C THR A 434 -17.40 8.48 52.18
N GLN A 435 -16.21 7.86 52.15
CA GLN A 435 -15.83 6.76 53.03
C GLN A 435 -16.78 5.55 52.97
N TYR A 436 -17.54 5.40 51.86
CA TYR A 436 -18.50 4.33 51.70
C TYR A 436 -17.83 2.98 51.48
N THR A 437 -18.39 1.93 52.09
CA THR A 437 -17.91 0.54 51.96
C THR A 437 -18.86 -0.33 51.13
N SER A 438 -19.90 0.28 50.59
CA SER A 438 -20.89 -0.34 49.71
C SER A 438 -21.51 0.71 48.79
N PHE A 439 -22.14 0.24 47.71
CA PHE A 439 -22.95 1.06 46.80
C PHE A 439 -24.12 0.23 46.27
N ASN A 440 -25.36 0.74 46.30
CA ASN A 440 -26.54 0.04 45.78
C ASN A 440 -26.65 -1.44 46.22
N GLY A 441 -26.51 -1.70 47.53
CA GLY A 441 -26.50 -3.06 48.10
C GLY A 441 -25.28 -3.93 47.75
N THR A 442 -24.35 -3.44 46.93
CA THR A 442 -23.11 -4.13 46.54
C THR A 442 -22.00 -3.78 47.52
N ARG A 443 -21.46 -4.80 48.20
CA ARG A 443 -20.37 -4.60 49.15
C ARG A 443 -19.02 -4.46 48.43
N LEU A 444 -18.23 -3.47 48.82
CA LEU A 444 -16.82 -3.38 48.43
C LEU A 444 -15.99 -4.31 49.29
N LEU A 445 -15.02 -4.97 48.67
CA LEU A 445 -14.09 -5.89 49.34
C LEU A 445 -12.64 -5.51 49.01
N LYS A 446 -11.71 -5.89 49.87
CA LYS A 446 -10.27 -5.71 49.74
C LYS A 446 -9.57 -7.06 49.84
N GLY A 447 -8.59 -7.34 48.98
CA GLY A 447 -7.74 -8.52 49.13
C GLY A 447 -6.71 -8.70 48.03
N THR A 448 -5.80 -9.67 48.19
CA THR A 448 -4.83 -10.02 47.14
C THR A 448 -5.44 -10.89 46.03
N ARG A 449 -6.50 -11.64 46.36
CA ARG A 449 -7.22 -12.53 45.46
C ARG A 449 -8.71 -12.44 45.71
N LYS A 450 -9.50 -12.78 44.68
CA LYS A 450 -10.96 -12.82 44.74
C LYS A 450 -11.51 -13.70 45.88
N SER A 451 -10.88 -14.85 46.13
CA SER A 451 -11.30 -15.82 47.14
C SER A 451 -10.97 -15.42 48.58
N THR A 452 -10.02 -14.50 48.76
CA THR A 452 -9.55 -14.06 50.08
C THR A 452 -9.97 -12.61 50.39
N ALA A 453 -10.79 -11.99 49.53
CA ALA A 453 -11.20 -10.61 49.70
C ALA A 453 -12.16 -10.47 50.89
N SER A 454 -11.79 -9.63 51.85
CA SER A 454 -12.59 -9.29 53.03
C SER A 454 -13.39 -8.00 52.81
N PRO A 455 -14.47 -7.75 53.57
CA PRO A 455 -15.18 -6.48 53.53
C PRO A 455 -14.25 -5.27 53.68
N LEU A 456 -14.40 -4.29 52.80
CA LEU A 456 -13.70 -3.01 52.92
C LEU A 456 -14.17 -2.29 54.19
N VAL A 457 -13.24 -1.72 54.97
CA VAL A 457 -13.56 -0.82 56.09
C VAL A 457 -13.06 0.60 55.79
N PRO A 458 -13.64 1.66 56.40
CA PRO A 458 -13.25 3.05 56.08
C PRO A 458 -11.75 3.33 56.28
N SER A 459 -11.12 2.75 57.31
CA SER A 459 -9.69 2.90 57.57
C SER A 459 -8.78 2.34 56.48
N ASP A 460 -9.28 1.46 55.60
CA ASP A 460 -8.51 0.96 54.46
C ASP A 460 -8.41 1.99 53.33
N ILE A 461 -9.43 2.83 53.19
CA ILE A 461 -9.66 3.67 52.01
C ILE A 461 -8.45 4.56 51.67
N PRO A 462 -7.83 5.31 52.61
CA PRO A 462 -6.73 6.22 52.31
C PRO A 462 -5.49 5.57 51.66
N ASN A 463 -5.33 4.24 51.77
CA ASN A 463 -4.15 3.53 51.29
C ASN A 463 -4.24 3.12 49.81
N PHE A 464 -5.42 3.23 49.20
CA PHE A 464 -5.60 2.83 47.81
C PHE A 464 -5.03 3.85 46.83
N ILE A 465 -4.48 3.38 45.73
CA ILE A 465 -3.97 4.19 44.61
C ILE A 465 -4.41 3.56 43.30
N VAL A 466 -4.55 4.40 42.27
CA VAL A 466 -4.82 3.95 40.92
C VAL A 466 -3.52 3.47 40.25
N LYS A 467 -3.54 2.29 39.64
CA LYS A 467 -2.41 1.72 38.89
C LYS A 467 -2.85 1.22 37.53
N LYS A 468 -2.03 1.51 36.53
CA LYS A 468 -2.12 0.91 35.19
C LYS A 468 -1.61 -0.53 35.26
N GLU A 469 -2.30 -1.43 34.57
CA GLU A 469 -1.91 -2.82 34.34
C GLU A 469 -1.73 -3.11 32.86
#